data_AF-D7VPW5-F1
#
_entry.id   AF-D7VPW5-F1
#
_cell.length_a   1.000
_cell.length_b   1.000
_cell.length_c   1.000
_cell.angle_alpha   90.00
_cell.angle_beta   90.00
_cell.angle_gamma   90.00
#
_symmetry.space_group_name_H-M   'P 1'
#
loop_
_entity.id
_entity.type
_entity.pdbx_description
1 polymer ?
#
loop_
_entity_poly.entity_id
_entity_poly.type
_entity_poly.pdbx_seq_one_letter_code
_entity_poly.pdbx_strand_id
1 'polypeptide(L)' 'MKVIITGATGMVGEGVLLECLNNTAVVEVLIIGRKNYPL' A
#
# COMPACT_ATOMS: atom_id res chain seq x y z
N MET A 1 -8.06 5.24 9.65
CA MET A 1 -7.90 5.91 8.34
C MET A 1 -7.88 4.86 7.25
N LYS A 2 -8.54 5.11 6.11
CA LYS A 2 -8.46 4.23 4.93
C LYS A 2 -7.52 4.84 3.90
N VAL A 3 -6.68 4.03 3.28
CA VAL A 3 -5.63 4.51 2.35
C VAL A 3 -5.76 3.79 1.01
N ILE A 4 -5.63 4.54 -0.08
CA ILE A 4 -5.52 3.99 -1.44
C ILE A 4 -4.10 4.24 -1.94
N ILE A 5 -3.43 3.18 -2.39
CA ILE A 5 -2.07 3.26 -2.93
C ILE A 5 -2.11 2.89 -4.42
N THR A 6 -1.74 3.87 -5.26
CA THR A 6 -1.44 3.62 -6.67
C THR A 6 0.06 3.48 -6.85
N GLY A 7 0.51 2.44 -7.54
CA GLY A 7 1.95 2.21 -7.79
C GLY A 7 2.71 1.55 -6.64
N ALA A 8 2.04 0.68 -5.86
CA ALA A 8 2.65 -0.08 -4.76
C ALA A 8 3.83 -0.98 -5.19
N THR A 9 3.97 -1.30 -6.49
CA THR A 9 5.08 -2.12 -7.03
C THR A 9 6.39 -1.36 -7.21
N GLY A 10 6.42 -0.04 -6.96
CA GLY A 10 7.64 0.76 -7.04
C GLY A 10 8.35 0.84 -5.69
N MET A 11 9.65 1.17 -5.70
CA MET A 11 10.47 1.23 -4.48
C MET A 11 9.87 2.11 -3.37
N VAL A 12 9.22 3.22 -3.74
CA VAL A 12 8.57 4.12 -2.77
C VAL A 12 7.21 3.58 -2.33
N GLY A 13 6.39 3.12 -3.27
CA GLY A 13 5.05 2.63 -2.98
C GLY A 13 5.05 1.40 -2.08
N GLU A 14 6.06 0.54 -2.23
CA GLU A 14 6.27 -0.63 -1.39
C GLU A 14 6.64 -0.25 0.05
N GLY A 15 7.55 0.72 0.23
CA GLY A 15 7.86 1.24 1.56
C GLY A 15 6.66 1.90 2.24
N VAL A 16 5.86 2.65 1.49
CA VAL A 16 4.61 3.26 2.00
C VAL A 16 3.60 2.19 2.42
N LEU A 17 3.46 1.11 1.64
CA LEU A 17 2.57 0.00 1.99
C LEU A 17 3.01 -0.66 3.30
N LEU A 18 4.29 -0.98 3.45
CA LEU A 18 4.82 -1.59 4.67
C LEU A 18 4.58 -0.71 5.91
N GLU A 19 4.78 0.60 5.79
CA GLU A 19 4.49 1.53 6.89
C GLU A 19 2.99 1.59 7.18
N CYS A 20 2.13 1.64 6.15
CA CYS A 20 0.68 1.63 6.32
C CYS A 20 0.18 0.36 7.03
N LEU A 21 0.80 -0.81 6.77
CA LEU A 21 0.45 -2.07 7.42
C LEU A 21 0.87 -2.11 8.90
N ASN A 22 1.93 -1.40 9.28
CA ASN A 22 2.41 -1.33 10.67
C ASN A 22 1.76 -0.20 11.48
N ASN A 23 1.06 0.72 10.82
CA ASN A 23 0.48 1.90 11.47
C ASN A 23 -0.94 1.63 11.99
N THR A 24 -1.12 1.70 13.30
CA THR A 24 -2.42 1.44 13.97
C THR A 24 -3.51 2.45 13.62
N ALA A 25 -3.16 3.62 13.08
CA ALA A 25 -4.14 4.58 12.59
C ALA A 25 -4.70 4.18 11.22
N VAL A 26 -4.08 3.25 10.49
CA VAL A 26 -4.55 2.75 9.20
C VAL A 26 -5.38 1.48 9.43
N VAL A 27 -6.60 1.50 8.93
CA VAL A 27 -7.60 0.44 9.15
C VAL A 27 -7.73 -0.47 7.93
N GLU A 28 -7.46 0.07 6.75
CA GLU A 28 -7.61 -0.66 5.49
C GLU A 28 -6.76 0.01 4.41
N VAL A 29 -6.14 -0.81 3.56
CA VAL A 29 -5.36 -0.38 2.40
C VAL A 29 -5.89 -1.03 1.14
N LEU A 30 -6.22 -0.22 0.14
CA LEU A 30 -6.55 -0.67 -1.20
C LEU A 30 -5.41 -0.36 -2.15
N ILE A 31 -4.84 -1.39 -2.80
CA ILE A 31 -3.83 -1.23 -3.83
C ILE A 31 -4.51 -1.23 -5.20
N ILE A 32 -4.24 -0.21 -6.01
CA ILE A 32 -4.72 -0.13 -7.40
C ILE A 32 -3.51 -0.01 -8.32
N GLY A 33 -3.37 -0.96 -9.25
CA GLY A 33 -2.23 -1.01 -10.15
C GLY A 33 -2.51 -1.79 -11.42
N ARG A 34 -1.68 -1.54 -12.44
CA ARG A 34 -1.75 -2.28 -13.72
C ARG A 34 -1.05 -3.64 -13.67
N LYS A 35 -0.17 -3.83 -12.69
CA LYS A 35 0.60 -5.06 -12.47
C LYS A 35 0.10 -5.70 -11.19
N ASN A 36 0.09 -7.03 -11.18
CA ASN A 36 -0.22 -7.76 -9.96
C ASN A 36 0.83 -7.45 -8.89
N TYR A 37 0.38 -7.23 -7.65
CA TYR A 37 1.28 -7.09 -6.51
C TYR A 37 1.45 -8.49 -5.89
N PRO A 38 2.68 -9.00 -5.72
CA PRO A 38 2.89 -10.32 -5.14
C PRO A 38 2.68 -10.23 -3.62
N LEU A 39 1.47 -10.59 -3.16
CA LEU A 39 1.16 -10.82 -1.74
C LEU A 39 1.49 -12.25 -1.35
#